data_AF-A0A1V6K5V4-F1
#
_entry.id   AF-A0A1V6K5V4-F1
#
_cell.length_a   1.000
_cell.length_b   1.000
_cell.length_c   1.000
_cell.angle_alpha   90.00
_cell.angle_beta   90.00
_cell.angle_gamma   90.00
#
_symmetry.space_group_name_H-M   'P 1'
#
loop_
_entity.id
_entity.type
_entity.pdbx_description
1 polymer ?
#
loop_
_entity_poly.entity_id
_entity_poly.type
_entity_poly.pdbx_seq_one_letter_code
_entity_poly.pdbx_strand_id
1 'polypeptide(L)'
;MDSEIGTAITINDLLWKRAPMGMDHSSYTDFKIYMGYTTRDILEPEFDSNYVPGSKTLVFSRSTYTLSGLASGAWFTTALDTPFFYNGSGNLLIDIEWTSSPDGLSVYVFNWNTDVGRSMFSSPAGSTGDPENFVPHMILGGTNDLESKTFARIKTMFAK
;
A
#
# COMPACT_ATOMS: atom_id res chain seq x y z
N MET A 1 -5.05 -12.53 17.86
CA MET A 1 -4.20 -11.42 17.37
C MET A 1 -5.17 -10.48 16.69
N ASP A 2 -5.32 -9.26 17.19
CA ASP A 2 -6.24 -8.31 16.58
C ASP A 2 -5.73 -7.95 15.17
N SER A 3 -6.65 -7.76 14.22
CA SER A 3 -6.29 -7.32 12.87
C SER A 3 -5.53 -6.00 12.94
N GLU A 4 -4.33 -5.91 12.33
CA GLU A 4 -3.49 -4.71 12.33
C GLU A 4 -4.18 -3.53 11.60
N ILE A 5 -5.02 -3.83 10.61
CA ILE A 5 -5.84 -2.83 9.89
C ILE A 5 -7.14 -2.55 10.65
N GLY A 6 -7.64 -3.52 11.40
CA GLY A 6 -8.83 -3.38 12.22
C GLY A 6 -10.11 -3.65 11.43
N THR A 7 -10.81 -2.58 11.02
CA THR A 7 -12.16 -2.64 10.43
C THR A 7 -12.15 -2.50 8.91
N ALA A 8 -13.32 -2.68 8.30
CA ALA A 8 -13.50 -2.41 6.87
C ALA A 8 -13.24 -0.93 6.52
N ILE A 9 -12.61 -0.71 5.37
CA ILE A 9 -12.25 0.61 4.84
C ILE A 9 -12.27 0.60 3.31
N THR A 10 -12.82 1.65 2.71
CA THR A 10 -12.58 1.96 1.29
C THR A 10 -11.33 2.82 1.20
N ILE A 11 -10.25 2.24 0.71
CA ILE A 11 -8.94 2.87 0.53
C ILE A 11 -8.98 3.71 -0.74
N ASN A 12 -8.70 5.00 -0.60
CA ASN A 12 -8.63 5.97 -1.70
C ASN A 12 -7.20 6.44 -1.93
N ASP A 13 -6.35 6.41 -0.90
CA ASP A 13 -5.01 6.97 -0.95
C ASP A 13 -4.01 6.07 -0.24
N LEU A 14 -2.79 6.06 -0.76
CA LEU A 14 -1.62 5.53 -0.06
C LEU A 14 -0.73 6.70 0.31
N LEU A 15 -0.35 6.78 1.58
CA LEU A 15 0.59 7.79 2.06
C LEU A 15 1.84 7.11 2.58
N TRP A 16 3.01 7.69 2.32
CA TRP A 16 4.28 7.18 2.82
C TRP A 16 5.12 8.28 3.45
N LYS A 17 5.83 7.91 4.52
CA LYS A 17 6.72 8.84 5.23
C LYS A 17 8.10 8.85 4.57
N ARG A 18 8.47 9.97 3.95
CA ARG A 18 9.76 10.15 3.27
C ARG A 18 10.93 10.06 4.25
N ALA A 19 11.88 9.16 3.99
CA ALA A 19 13.14 9.05 4.74
C ALA A 19 14.10 10.22 4.42
N PRO A 20 15.20 10.42 5.17
CA PRO A 20 16.23 11.40 4.81
C PRO A 20 17.20 10.96 3.70
N MET A 21 17.13 9.71 3.23
CA MET A 21 18.09 9.13 2.27
C MET A 21 17.61 9.23 0.82
N GLY A 22 18.52 9.39 -0.15
CA GLY A 22 18.19 9.42 -1.58
C GLY A 22 17.69 10.79 -2.08
N MET A 23 17.29 10.84 -3.35
CA MET A 23 16.86 12.07 -4.02
C MET A 23 15.53 12.61 -3.48
N ASP A 24 15.27 13.90 -3.67
CA ASP A 24 13.99 14.56 -3.36
C ASP A 24 12.98 14.47 -4.53
N HIS A 25 13.34 13.73 -5.57
CA HIS A 25 12.52 13.44 -6.75
C HIS A 25 12.81 12.02 -7.25
N SER A 26 11.86 11.49 -8.02
CA SER A 26 12.03 10.24 -8.75
C SER A 26 11.01 10.15 -9.88
N SER A 27 11.40 9.57 -11.00
CA SER A 27 10.53 9.21 -12.11
C SER A 27 10.52 7.71 -12.36
N TYR A 28 9.34 7.17 -12.64
CA TYR A 28 9.10 5.76 -12.94
C TYR A 28 8.33 5.59 -14.24
N THR A 29 8.75 4.64 -15.06
CA THR A 29 8.07 4.26 -16.30
C THR A 29 7.11 3.10 -16.04
N ASP A 30 5.92 3.17 -16.64
CA ASP A 30 4.85 2.17 -16.52
C ASP A 30 4.54 1.79 -15.06
N PHE A 31 4.42 2.80 -14.21
CA PHE A 31 4.20 2.62 -12.78
C PHE A 31 2.76 2.19 -12.50
N LYS A 32 2.60 1.11 -11.75
CA LYS A 32 1.32 0.54 -11.38
C LYS A 32 1.28 0.20 -9.90
N ILE A 33 0.09 0.30 -9.33
CA ILE A 33 -0.20 -0.26 -8.02
C ILE A 33 -1.36 -1.24 -8.17
N TYR A 34 -1.14 -2.44 -7.69
CA TYR A 34 -2.17 -3.46 -7.54
C TYR A 34 -2.50 -3.65 -6.05
N MET A 35 -3.76 -3.96 -5.79
CA MET A 35 -4.23 -4.37 -4.47
C MET A 35 -5.00 -5.68 -4.57
N GLY A 36 -4.93 -6.48 -3.52
CA GLY A 36 -5.66 -7.73 -3.43
C GLY A 36 -5.60 -8.30 -2.03
N TYR A 37 -5.94 -9.58 -1.92
CA TYR A 37 -5.89 -10.30 -0.65
C TYR A 37 -4.83 -11.38 -0.71
N THR A 38 -4.27 -11.72 0.45
CA THR A 38 -3.44 -12.91 0.63
C THR A 38 -3.92 -13.71 1.85
N THR A 39 -3.71 -15.03 1.80
CA THR A 39 -3.90 -15.92 2.95
C THR A 39 -2.60 -16.17 3.72
N ARG A 40 -1.50 -15.56 3.30
CA ARG A 40 -0.16 -15.80 3.85
C ARG A 40 0.21 -14.72 4.86
N ASP A 41 0.94 -15.15 5.88
CA ASP A 41 1.62 -14.24 6.82
C ASP A 41 3.07 -13.95 6.40
N ILE A 42 3.62 -14.76 5.49
CA ILE A 42 4.96 -14.65 4.91
C ILE A 42 4.82 -14.80 3.39
N LEU A 43 5.37 -13.84 2.64
CA LEU A 43 5.29 -13.85 1.19
C LEU A 43 6.28 -14.87 0.59
N GLU A 44 5.85 -15.50 -0.50
CA GLU A 44 6.66 -16.40 -1.32
C GLU A 44 7.36 -15.62 -2.45
N PRO A 45 8.48 -16.12 -3.00
CA PRO A 45 9.24 -15.39 -4.02
C PRO A 45 8.48 -15.03 -5.30
N GLU A 46 7.46 -15.79 -5.70
CA GLU A 46 6.68 -15.53 -6.90
C GLU A 46 5.49 -14.61 -6.61
N PHE A 47 5.47 -13.41 -7.20
CA PHE A 47 4.51 -12.35 -6.85
C PHE A 47 3.06 -12.77 -7.04
N ASP A 48 2.72 -13.31 -8.20
CA ASP A 48 1.34 -13.69 -8.50
C ASP A 48 0.83 -14.84 -7.61
N SER A 49 1.74 -15.67 -7.09
CA SER A 49 1.40 -16.77 -6.18
C SER A 49 0.94 -16.30 -4.79
N ASN A 50 1.26 -15.05 -4.42
CA ASN A 50 0.88 -14.48 -3.14
C ASN A 50 -0.57 -14.00 -3.10
N TYR A 51 -1.22 -13.82 -4.25
CA TYR A 51 -2.61 -13.38 -4.31
C TYR A 51 -3.58 -14.53 -4.08
N VAL A 52 -4.69 -14.22 -3.40
CA VAL A 52 -5.91 -15.02 -3.52
C VAL A 52 -6.38 -14.94 -4.97
N PRO A 53 -6.62 -16.07 -5.66
CA PRO A 53 -7.04 -16.07 -7.06
C PRO A 53 -8.25 -15.16 -7.31
N GLY A 54 -8.13 -14.27 -8.28
CA GLY A 54 -9.19 -13.31 -8.65
C GLY A 54 -9.28 -12.06 -7.78
N SER A 55 -8.40 -11.88 -6.78
CA SER A 55 -8.42 -10.68 -5.93
C SER A 55 -7.56 -9.52 -6.44
N LYS A 56 -6.57 -9.78 -7.31
CA LYS A 56 -5.64 -8.77 -7.84
C LYS A 56 -6.40 -7.74 -8.66
N THR A 57 -6.36 -6.49 -8.23
CA THR A 57 -7.05 -5.34 -8.81
C THR A 57 -6.05 -4.24 -9.10
N LEU A 58 -6.02 -3.72 -10.33
CA LEU A 58 -5.23 -2.53 -10.67
C LEU A 58 -5.93 -1.30 -10.10
N VAL A 59 -5.27 -0.58 -9.20
CA VAL A 59 -5.84 0.57 -8.49
C VAL A 59 -5.22 1.90 -8.89
N PHE A 60 -4.03 1.88 -9.50
CA PHE A 60 -3.34 3.07 -10.00
C PHE A 60 -2.46 2.71 -11.19
N SER A 61 -2.42 3.55 -12.23
CA SER A 61 -1.54 3.35 -13.38
C SER A 61 -1.12 4.65 -14.05
N ARG A 62 0.18 4.82 -14.32
CA ARG A 62 0.71 5.95 -15.09
C ARG A 62 1.82 5.45 -16.03
N SER A 63 1.83 5.92 -17.28
CA SER A 63 2.96 5.67 -18.19
C SER A 63 4.25 6.32 -17.70
N THR A 64 4.14 7.46 -17.02
CA THR A 64 5.22 8.10 -16.29
C THR A 64 4.69 8.62 -14.97
N TYR A 65 5.30 8.19 -13.86
CA TYR A 65 4.96 8.65 -12.52
C TYR A 65 6.14 9.39 -11.91
N THR A 66 5.98 10.70 -11.73
CA THR A 66 7.01 11.58 -11.17
C THR A 66 6.61 12.04 -9.79
N LEU A 67 7.49 11.79 -8.84
CA LEU A 67 7.47 12.37 -7.51
C LEU A 67 8.49 13.49 -7.46
N SER A 68 8.13 14.64 -6.90
CA SER A 68 9.02 15.80 -6.77
C SER A 68 8.74 16.54 -5.47
N GLY A 69 9.72 17.32 -4.99
CA GLY A 69 9.59 18.08 -3.75
C GLY A 69 9.44 17.19 -2.51
N LEU A 70 10.01 15.99 -2.53
CA LEU A 70 9.96 15.02 -1.43
C LEU A 70 10.88 15.45 -0.29
N ALA A 71 10.40 16.40 0.53
CA ALA A 71 11.11 16.84 1.71
C ALA A 71 11.30 15.70 2.72
N SER A 72 12.50 15.60 3.30
CA SER A 72 12.79 14.61 4.34
C SER A 72 11.82 14.72 5.50
N GLY A 73 11.26 13.58 5.94
CA GLY A 73 10.26 13.54 7.01
C GLY A 73 8.88 14.05 6.61
N ALA A 74 8.65 14.46 5.36
CA ALA A 74 7.31 14.76 4.89
C ALA A 74 6.53 13.48 4.58
N TRP A 75 5.21 13.61 4.53
CA TRP A 75 4.35 12.59 3.92
C TRP A 75 4.14 12.95 2.46
N PHE A 76 4.19 11.96 1.58
CA PHE A 76 3.70 12.10 0.20
C PHE A 76 2.58 11.09 -0.04
N THR A 77 1.69 11.43 -0.97
CA THR A 77 0.42 10.71 -1.19
C THR A 77 0.28 10.33 -2.65
N THR A 78 -0.19 9.11 -2.89
CA THR A 78 -0.73 8.67 -4.18
C THR A 78 -2.21 8.42 -4.03
N ALA A 79 -3.02 9.25 -4.70
CA ALA A 79 -4.44 8.99 -4.87
C ALA A 79 -4.64 7.86 -5.87
N LEU A 80 -5.46 6.87 -5.50
CA LEU A 80 -5.81 5.74 -6.35
C LEU A 80 -6.81 6.19 -7.44
N ASP A 81 -6.66 5.65 -8.65
CA ASP A 81 -7.63 5.87 -9.72
C ASP A 81 -8.92 5.07 -9.46
N THR A 82 -8.76 3.89 -8.87
CA THR A 82 -9.86 3.00 -8.46
C THR A 82 -9.71 2.72 -6.96
N PRO A 83 -10.62 3.22 -6.12
CA PRO A 83 -10.64 2.88 -4.69
C PRO A 83 -10.73 1.37 -4.46
N PHE A 84 -10.09 0.89 -3.40
CA PHE A 84 -10.10 -0.53 -3.05
C PHE A 84 -10.84 -0.76 -1.73
N PHE A 85 -11.83 -1.65 -1.76
CA PHE A 85 -12.56 -2.03 -0.54
C PHE A 85 -11.85 -3.17 0.19
N TYR A 86 -11.29 -2.86 1.36
CA TYR A 86 -10.84 -3.85 2.33
C TYR A 86 -11.97 -4.18 3.30
N ASN A 87 -12.36 -5.44 3.39
CA ASN A 87 -13.53 -5.88 4.17
C ASN A 87 -13.29 -6.03 5.68
N GLY A 88 -12.12 -5.63 6.19
CA GLY A 88 -11.77 -5.77 7.60
C GLY A 88 -11.29 -7.18 8.00
N SER A 89 -11.10 -8.08 7.03
CA SER A 89 -10.72 -9.47 7.29
C SER A 89 -9.63 -9.95 6.33
N GLY A 90 -8.74 -10.81 6.84
CA GLY A 90 -7.61 -11.34 6.08
C GLY A 90 -6.51 -10.32 5.84
N ASN A 91 -5.49 -10.71 5.07
CA ASN A 91 -4.32 -9.89 4.84
C ASN A 91 -4.46 -9.13 3.50
N LEU A 92 -4.26 -7.80 3.55
CA LEU A 92 -4.19 -6.95 2.37
C LEU A 92 -2.81 -7.11 1.71
N LEU A 93 -2.79 -7.29 0.39
CA LEU A 93 -1.57 -7.27 -0.41
C LEU A 93 -1.55 -5.99 -1.25
N ILE A 94 -0.42 -5.27 -1.19
CA ILE A 94 -0.17 -4.05 -1.98
C ILE A 94 1.10 -4.30 -2.76
N ASP A 95 1.02 -4.14 -4.07
CA ASP A 95 2.06 -4.50 -5.01
C ASP A 95 2.33 -3.29 -5.91
N ILE A 96 3.61 -2.90 -5.99
CA ILE A 96 4.04 -1.67 -6.65
C ILE A 96 5.04 -2.08 -7.72
N GLU A 97 4.65 -1.89 -8.98
CA GLU A 97 5.40 -2.34 -10.15
C GLU A 97 5.82 -1.14 -10.99
N TRP A 98 7.03 -1.18 -11.55
CA TRP A 98 7.48 -0.26 -12.61
C TRP A 98 8.52 -0.95 -13.49
N THR A 99 8.70 -0.47 -14.73
CA THR A 99 9.62 -1.08 -15.70
C THR A 99 11.01 -0.49 -15.65
N SER A 100 11.14 0.79 -15.35
CA SER A 100 12.44 1.48 -15.23
C SER A 100 12.32 2.77 -14.43
N SER A 101 13.47 3.27 -13.96
CA SER A 101 13.60 4.61 -13.34
C SER A 101 14.84 5.30 -13.90
N PRO A 102 14.71 6.41 -14.65
CA PRO A 102 15.83 7.16 -15.20
C PRO A 102 16.74 7.78 -14.12
N ASP A 103 16.15 8.14 -12.97
CA ASP A 103 16.84 8.79 -11.85
C ASP A 103 17.54 7.77 -10.92
N GLY A 104 17.34 6.49 -11.20
CA GLY A 104 18.23 5.41 -10.78
C GLY A 104 17.90 4.71 -9.47
N LEU A 105 16.92 5.10 -8.65
CA LEU A 105 16.66 4.43 -7.36
C LEU A 105 15.20 4.53 -6.86
N SER A 106 14.86 3.63 -5.92
CA SER A 106 13.61 3.64 -5.13
C SER A 106 13.41 4.93 -4.33
N VAL A 107 12.16 5.32 -4.08
CA VAL A 107 11.85 6.34 -3.08
C VAL A 107 12.02 5.73 -1.70
N TYR A 108 13.03 6.19 -0.95
CA TYR A 108 13.25 5.73 0.41
C TYR A 108 12.19 6.30 1.36
N VAL A 109 11.50 5.41 2.03
CA VAL A 109 10.53 5.71 3.07
C VAL A 109 11.07 5.24 4.42
N PHE A 110 10.63 5.84 5.52
CA PHE A 110 10.89 5.26 6.82
C PHE A 110 10.32 3.85 6.87
N ASN A 111 10.97 2.97 7.62
CA ASN A 111 10.50 1.62 7.85
C ASN A 111 10.76 1.24 9.32
N TRP A 112 10.12 0.17 9.77
CA TRP A 112 10.55 -0.59 10.94
C TRP A 112 10.81 -2.04 10.51
N ASN A 113 11.52 -2.79 11.33
CA ASN A 113 11.78 -4.20 11.02
C ASN A 113 10.81 -5.10 11.79
N THR A 114 10.44 -6.21 11.17
CA THR A 114 9.72 -7.33 11.79
C THR A 114 10.62 -8.55 11.92
N ASP A 115 10.16 -9.57 12.67
CA ASP A 115 10.90 -10.82 12.85
C ASP A 115 10.75 -11.78 11.65
N VAL A 116 9.84 -11.48 10.72
CA VAL A 116 9.56 -12.27 9.51
C VAL A 116 9.49 -11.38 8.26
N GLY A 117 9.69 -11.97 7.08
CA GLY A 117 9.59 -11.28 5.80
C GLY A 117 8.15 -10.96 5.41
N ARG A 118 7.71 -9.71 5.63
CA ARG A 118 6.35 -9.22 5.32
C ARG A 118 6.29 -8.29 4.12
N SER A 119 7.45 -7.96 3.55
CA SER A 119 7.58 -7.20 2.31
C SER A 119 8.41 -8.02 1.31
N MET A 120 8.46 -7.56 0.07
CA MET A 120 9.35 -8.13 -0.92
C MET A 120 10.10 -7.02 -1.64
N PHE A 121 11.35 -7.33 -2.01
CA PHE A 121 12.16 -6.46 -2.84
C PHE A 121 12.48 -7.16 -4.16
N SER A 122 12.48 -6.41 -5.26
CA SER A 122 12.91 -6.90 -6.56
C SER A 122 13.47 -5.78 -7.43
N SER A 123 14.19 -6.18 -8.47
CA SER A 123 14.55 -5.30 -9.58
C SER A 123 13.30 -4.88 -10.37
N PRO A 124 13.32 -3.72 -11.05
CA PRO A 124 12.24 -3.30 -11.94
C PRO A 124 11.86 -4.39 -12.95
N ALA A 125 10.57 -4.50 -13.27
CA ALA A 125 9.98 -5.52 -14.14
C ALA A 125 10.22 -7.00 -13.73
N GLY A 126 10.66 -7.28 -12.50
CA GLY A 126 10.78 -8.64 -11.99
C GLY A 126 9.41 -9.31 -11.77
N SER A 127 9.34 -10.63 -11.95
CA SER A 127 8.19 -11.46 -11.55
C SER A 127 8.39 -12.15 -10.20
N THR A 128 9.61 -12.08 -9.68
CA THR A 128 10.02 -12.65 -8.40
C THR A 128 10.73 -11.62 -7.54
N GLY A 129 10.80 -11.86 -6.24
CA GLY A 129 11.56 -11.04 -5.31
C GLY A 129 12.00 -11.80 -4.08
N ASP A 130 12.81 -11.14 -3.27
CA ASP A 130 13.30 -11.67 -2.01
C ASP A 130 12.40 -11.17 -0.86
N PRO A 131 11.90 -12.07 0.02
CA PRO A 131 11.19 -11.66 1.22
C PRO A 131 12.08 -10.84 2.15
N GLU A 132 11.55 -9.71 2.59
CA GLU A 132 12.29 -8.72 3.38
C GLU A 132 11.51 -8.35 4.64
N ASN A 133 12.26 -8.05 5.70
CA ASN A 133 11.68 -7.79 7.02
C ASN A 133 11.45 -6.30 7.32
N PHE A 134 11.76 -5.40 6.39
CA PHE A 134 11.40 -4.00 6.53
C PHE A 134 9.93 -3.77 6.14
N VAL A 135 9.17 -3.11 7.01
CA VAL A 135 7.78 -2.71 6.73
C VAL A 135 7.76 -1.21 6.49
N PRO A 136 7.25 -0.75 5.33
CA PRO A 136 7.24 0.68 5.00
C PRO A 136 6.28 1.44 5.94
N HIS A 137 6.71 2.63 6.35
CA HIS A 137 5.91 3.52 7.16
C HIS A 137 4.86 4.21 6.28
N MET A 138 3.67 3.62 6.27
CA MET A 138 2.58 4.01 5.41
C MET A 138 1.25 4.21 6.16
N ILE A 139 0.33 4.93 5.53
CA ILE A 139 -1.05 5.09 5.97
C ILE A 139 -1.98 4.74 4.80
N LEU A 140 -3.03 3.98 5.10
CA LEU A 140 -4.16 3.77 4.21
C LEU A 140 -5.16 4.92 4.40
N GLY A 141 -5.20 5.85 3.45
CA GLY A 141 -6.17 6.94 3.45
C GLY A 141 -7.50 6.46 2.87
N GLY A 142 -8.61 6.69 3.57
CA GLY A 142 -9.88 6.14 3.16
C GLY A 142 -11.06 6.51 4.04
N THR A 143 -12.24 6.01 3.65
CA THR A 143 -13.47 6.13 4.43
C THR A 143 -13.79 4.79 5.06
N ASN A 144 -14.00 4.77 6.38
CA ASN A 144 -14.44 3.56 7.07
C ASN A 144 -15.89 3.24 6.73
N ASP A 145 -16.18 1.96 6.57
CA ASP A 145 -17.56 1.51 6.49
C ASP A 145 -18.24 1.61 7.86
N LEU A 146 -19.49 2.07 7.87
CA LEU A 146 -20.29 2.09 9.07
C LEU A 146 -20.75 0.67 9.41
N GLU A 147 -20.12 0.02 10.39
CA GLU A 147 -20.65 -1.21 10.94
C GLU A 147 -21.90 -0.97 11.80
N SER A 148 -22.79 -1.97 11.93
CA SER A 148 -24.01 -1.86 12.76
C SER A 148 -23.71 -1.50 14.23
N LYS A 149 -22.51 -1.85 14.73
CA LYS A 149 -22.01 -1.46 16.05
C LYS A 149 -21.75 0.04 16.19
N THR A 150 -21.51 0.75 15.08
CA THR A 150 -21.28 2.20 15.06
C THR A 150 -22.57 2.95 15.37
N PHE A 151 -23.72 2.49 14.87
CA PHE A 151 -25.04 3.07 15.20
C PHE A 151 -25.36 2.99 16.69
N ALA A 152 -24.95 1.94 17.39
CA ALA A 152 -25.14 1.81 18.84
C ALA A 152 -24.34 2.86 19.66
N ARG A 153 -23.42 3.60 19.03
CA ARG A 153 -22.61 4.67 19.65
C ARG A 153 -22.97 6.07 19.17
N ILE A 154 -23.80 6.22 18.14
CA ILE A 154 -24.26 7.51 17.65
C ILE A 154 -25.43 7.97 18.54
N LYS A 155 -25.22 9.01 19.33
CA LYS A 155 -26.31 9.71 20.01
C LYS A 155 -27.02 10.60 18.98
N THR A 156 -28.19 10.19 18.51
CA THR A 156 -29.04 11.04 17.67
C THR A 156 -30.13 11.70 18.51
N MET A 157 -30.42 12.97 18.23
CA MET A 157 -31.57 13.69 18.78
C MET A 157 -32.48 14.05 17.61
N PHE A 158 -33.71 13.55 17.64
CA PHE A 158 -34.74 13.95 16.68
C PHE A 158 -35.60 15.02 17.36
N ALA A 159 -35.53 16.25 16.87
CA ALA A 159 -36.47 17.31 17.26
C ALA A 159 -37.74 17.20 16.40
N LYS A 160 -38.89 17.49 17.01
CA LYS A 160 -40.18 17.61 16.32
C LYS A 160 -40.37 19.02 15.78
#